data_AF-A0A9E3W0D9-F1
#
_entry.id   AF-A0A9E3W0D9-F1
#
_cell.length_a   1.000
_cell.length_b   1.000
_cell.length_c   1.000
_cell.angle_alpha   90.00
_cell.angle_beta   90.00
_cell.angle_gamma   90.00
#
_symmetry.space_group_name_H-M   'P 1'
#
loop_
_entity.id
_entity.type
_entity.pdbx_description
1 polymer ?
#
loop_
_entity_poly.entity_id
_entity_poly.type
_entity_poly.pdbx_seq_one_letter_code
_entity_poly.pdbx_strand_id
1 'polypeptide(L)'
;RQGVGRIALQRGPIVYCLEAADNGANLEQVVIPRDSELTSAFESDCLGGVTVITGPARRISPAQWSGGLYQPAPVDRVEAFTFTAIPYYAWANREPGDMRVWVREG
;
A
#
# COMPACT_ATOMS: atom_id res chain seq x y z
N ARG A 1 -8.17 -15.74 -11.20
CA ARG A 1 -6.72 -15.51 -10.97
C ARG A 1 -6.58 -14.34 -9.99
N GLN A 2 -5.85 -14.50 -8.89
CA GLN A 2 -5.85 -13.55 -7.76
C GLN A 2 -5.10 -12.21 -8.00
N GLY A 3 -4.20 -12.14 -8.99
CA GLY A 3 -3.40 -10.95 -9.29
C GLY A 3 -3.94 -10.03 -10.38
N VAL A 4 -5.16 -10.26 -10.90
CA VAL A 4 -5.73 -9.40 -11.95
C VAL A 4 -5.96 -7.98 -11.40
N GLY A 5 -5.46 -6.97 -12.12
CA GLY A 5 -5.54 -5.56 -11.70
C GLY A 5 -4.67 -5.19 -10.50
N ARG A 6 -3.64 -6.01 -10.20
CA ARG A 6 -2.74 -5.82 -9.07
C ARG A 6 -1.29 -5.95 -9.48
N ILE A 7 -0.43 -5.24 -8.76
CA ILE A 7 1.02 -5.31 -8.90
C ILE A 7 1.67 -5.70 -7.56
N ALA A 8 2.88 -6.24 -7.65
CA ALA A 8 3.77 -6.45 -6.52
C ALA A 8 5.08 -5.71 -6.78
N LEU A 9 5.65 -5.10 -5.75
CA LEU A 9 6.92 -4.39 -5.83
C LEU A 9 8.07 -5.36 -5.53
N GLN A 10 9.13 -5.30 -6.33
CA GLN A 10 10.32 -6.12 -6.16
C GLN A 10 11.58 -5.30 -6.47
N ARG A 11 12.62 -5.47 -5.65
CA ARG A 11 13.97 -4.92 -5.90
C ARG A 11 15.00 -6.02 -5.68
N GLY A 12 15.71 -6.40 -6.74
CA GLY A 12 16.59 -7.56 -6.71
C GLY A 12 15.80 -8.84 -6.40
N PRO A 13 16.24 -9.69 -5.46
CA PRO A 13 15.53 -10.92 -5.10
C PRO A 13 14.40 -10.70 -4.07
N ILE A 14 14.20 -9.48 -3.58
CA ILE A 14 13.32 -9.18 -2.44
C ILE A 14 11.98 -8.63 -2.93
N VAL A 15 10.90 -9.30 -2.54
CA VAL A 15 9.52 -8.82 -2.68
C VAL A 15 9.20 -7.90 -1.51
N TYR A 16 8.43 -6.84 -1.79
CA TYR A 16 8.05 -5.82 -0.83
C TYR A 16 6.56 -5.91 -0.47
N CYS A 17 6.20 -5.36 0.69
CA CYS A 17 4.82 -5.20 1.13
C CYS A 17 4.57 -3.82 1.73
N LEU A 18 3.31 -3.38 1.68
CA LEU A 18 2.82 -2.24 2.45
C LEU A 18 2.34 -2.76 3.80
N GLU A 19 2.73 -2.10 4.89
CA GLU A 19 2.23 -2.34 6.25
C GLU A 19 1.45 -1.11 6.74
N ALA A 20 0.40 -1.35 7.53
CA ALA A 20 -0.45 -0.27 8.07
C ALA A 20 0.32 0.73 8.94
N ALA A 21 1.41 0.29 9.58
CA ALA A 21 2.29 1.16 10.37
C ALA A 21 2.85 2.35 9.56
N ASP A 22 3.16 2.15 8.28
CA ASP A 22 3.69 3.22 7.42
C ASP A 22 2.62 3.90 6.56
N ASN A 23 1.56 3.17 6.21
CA ASN A 23 0.62 3.60 5.19
C ASN A 23 -0.75 3.95 5.77
N GLY A 24 -1.05 3.61 7.02
CA GLY A 24 -2.40 3.65 7.61
C GLY A 24 -3.23 2.40 7.29
N ALA A 25 -4.40 2.29 7.95
CA ALA A 25 -5.32 1.15 7.79
C ALA A 25 -5.97 1.05 6.40
N ASN A 26 -6.69 -0.04 6.14
CA ASN A 26 -7.50 -0.26 4.94
C ASN A 26 -6.66 -0.25 3.65
N LEU A 27 -5.59 -1.05 3.62
CA LEU A 27 -4.66 -1.10 2.50
C LEU A 27 -5.31 -1.56 1.17
N GLU A 28 -6.57 -2.00 1.16
CA GLU A 28 -7.30 -2.48 -0.02
C GLU A 28 -7.74 -1.34 -0.91
N GLN A 29 -7.82 -0.16 -0.30
CA GLN A 29 -8.15 1.10 -0.92
C GLN A 29 -6.92 1.81 -1.47
N VAL A 30 -5.72 1.28 -1.23
CA VAL A 30 -4.49 1.83 -1.79
C VAL A 30 -4.34 1.38 -3.24
N VAL A 31 -4.10 2.36 -4.10
CA VAL A 31 -3.86 2.21 -5.53
C VAL A 31 -2.55 2.90 -5.88
N ILE A 32 -1.68 2.19 -6.59
CA ILE A 32 -0.41 2.72 -7.09
C ILE A 32 -0.59 3.00 -8.60
N PRO A 33 -0.44 4.26 -9.05
CA PRO A 33 -0.41 4.61 -10.47
C PRO A 33 0.67 3.84 -11.22
N ARG A 34 0.36 3.42 -12.45
CA ARG A 34 1.32 2.70 -13.30
C ARG A 34 2.56 3.53 -13.60
N ASP A 35 2.40 4.84 -13.72
CA ASP A 35 3.42 5.84 -13.95
C ASP A 35 3.98 6.45 -12.65
N SER A 36 3.66 5.86 -11.49
CA SER A 36 4.21 6.28 -10.21
C SER A 36 5.73 6.19 -10.23
N GLU A 37 6.40 7.31 -10.07
CA GLU A 37 7.85 7.35 -9.90
C GLU A 37 8.23 6.75 -8.54
N LEU A 38 8.99 5.66 -8.57
CA LEU A 38 9.42 4.94 -7.38
C LEU A 38 10.85 5.30 -7.01
N THR A 39 11.08 5.57 -5.74
CA THR A 39 12.43 5.78 -5.19
C THR A 39 12.74 4.71 -4.15
N SER A 40 14.03 4.42 -3.94
CA SER A 40 14.45 3.49 -2.90
C SER A 40 15.61 4.09 -2.11
N ALA A 41 15.53 4.01 -0.79
CA ALA A 41 16.55 4.48 0.13
C ALA A 41 16.84 3.44 1.21
N PHE A 42 18.08 3.40 1.71
CA PHE A 42 18.43 2.55 2.85
C PHE A 42 18.16 3.30 4.14
N GLU A 43 17.35 2.72 5.01
CA GLU A 43 16.95 3.25 6.31
C GLU A 43 17.64 2.44 7.41
N SER A 44 18.72 2.97 7.99
CA SER A 44 19.54 2.26 8.98
C SER A 44 18.78 1.95 10.27
N ASP A 45 17.87 2.83 10.65
CA ASP A 45 17.19 2.79 11.95
C ASP A 45 15.84 2.05 11.87
N CYS A 46 15.46 1.61 10.67
CA CYS A 46 14.23 0.85 10.41
C CYS A 46 14.54 -0.64 10.31
N LEU A 47 13.91 -1.47 11.16
CA LEU A 47 13.88 -2.94 11.02
C LEU A 47 15.28 -3.59 10.91
N GLY A 48 16.27 -3.04 11.63
CA GLY A 48 17.66 -3.53 11.59
C GLY A 48 18.44 -3.16 10.34
N GLY A 49 17.98 -2.15 9.58
CA GLY A 49 18.62 -1.65 8.37
C GLY A 49 18.02 -2.29 7.12
N VAL A 50 17.05 -1.62 6.50
CA VAL A 50 16.38 -2.11 5.29
C VAL A 50 16.37 -1.06 4.18
N THR A 51 16.37 -1.50 2.92
CA THR A 51 16.00 -0.62 1.81
C THR A 51 14.49 -0.53 1.74
N VAL A 52 13.91 0.66 1.86
CA VAL A 52 12.49 0.94 1.63
C VAL A 52 12.25 1.38 0.19
N ILE A 53 11.03 1.18 -0.31
CA ILE A 53 10.56 1.77 -1.59
C ILE A 53 9.43 2.74 -1.28
N THR A 54 9.50 3.94 -1.84
CA THR A 54 8.44 4.95 -1.71
C THR A 54 8.01 5.47 -3.07
N GLY A 55 6.79 6.00 -3.13
CA GLY A 55 6.27 6.64 -4.33
C GLY A 55 4.87 7.21 -4.13
N PRO A 56 4.36 7.99 -5.11
CA PRO A 56 2.98 8.47 -5.09
C PRO A 56 1.96 7.31 -5.11
N ALA A 57 0.93 7.42 -4.28
CA ALA A 57 -0.22 6.53 -4.28
C ALA A 57 -1.51 7.31 -4.05
N ARG A 58 -2.63 6.63 -4.29
CA ARG A 58 -3.98 7.12 -4.02
C ARG A 58 -4.68 6.19 -3.04
N ARG A 59 -5.41 6.77 -2.09
CA ARG A 59 -6.38 6.05 -1.26
C ARG A 59 -7.78 6.39 -1.75
N ILE A 60 -8.54 5.36 -2.08
CA ILE A 60 -9.94 5.46 -2.51
C ILE A 60 -10.83 5.19 -1.30
N SER A 61 -11.34 6.25 -0.67
CA SER A 61 -12.26 6.11 0.45
C SER A 61 -13.69 6.26 -0.04
N PRO A 62 -14.60 5.33 0.27
CA PRO A 62 -16.01 5.52 -0.07
C PRO A 62 -16.54 6.80 0.60
N ALA A 63 -17.41 7.53 -0.10
CA ALA A 63 -18.13 8.62 0.55
C ALA A 63 -18.97 8.09 1.71
N GLN A 64 -19.40 9.00 2.59
CA GLN A 64 -20.13 8.69 3.82
C GLN A 64 -21.24 7.64 3.57
N TRP A 65 -21.07 6.46 4.19
CA TRP A 65 -21.90 5.29 3.92
C TRP A 65 -23.05 5.24 4.93
N SER A 66 -24.21 5.80 4.57
CA SER A 66 -25.36 5.93 5.48
C SER A 66 -26.51 4.93 5.21
N GLY A 67 -26.59 4.36 4.01
CA GLY A 67 -27.44 3.21 3.70
C GLY A 67 -26.80 1.88 4.17
N GLY A 68 -27.61 0.81 4.24
CA GLY A 68 -27.16 -0.52 4.68
C GLY A 68 -25.99 -1.12 3.87
N LEU A 69 -25.67 -2.40 4.10
CA LEU A 69 -24.46 -3.03 3.55
C LEU A 69 -24.27 -2.86 2.03
N TYR A 70 -25.37 -2.81 1.26
CA TYR A 70 -25.36 -2.56 -0.18
C TYR A 70 -26.16 -1.31 -0.54
N GLN A 71 -25.54 -0.42 -1.31
CA GLN A 71 -26.18 0.76 -1.89
C GLN A 71 -25.44 1.15 -3.18
N PRO A 72 -26.05 1.97 -4.07
CA PRO A 72 -25.33 2.55 -5.19
C PRO A 72 -24.07 3.27 -4.68
N ALA A 73 -22.94 2.97 -5.30
CA ALA A 73 -21.66 3.51 -4.86
C ALA A 73 -21.70 5.05 -4.96
N PRO A 74 -21.51 5.78 -3.85
CA PRO A 74 -21.36 7.22 -3.90
C PRO A 74 -20.02 7.57 -4.59
N VAL A 75 -19.85 8.83 -4.98
CA VAL A 75 -18.59 9.30 -5.58
C VAL A 75 -17.46 9.13 -4.58
N ASP A 76 -16.50 8.26 -4.90
CA ASP A 76 -15.35 8.00 -4.04
C ASP A 76 -14.52 9.26 -3.79
N ARG A 77 -14.03 9.39 -2.56
CA ARG A 77 -13.00 10.37 -2.23
C ARG A 77 -11.65 9.79 -2.58
N VAL A 78 -10.86 10.54 -3.33
CA VAL A 78 -9.49 10.17 -3.69
C VAL A 78 -8.54 11.06 -2.92
N GLU A 79 -7.69 10.45 -2.09
CA GLU A 79 -6.65 11.13 -1.33
C GLU A 79 -5.28 10.71 -1.87
N ALA A 80 -4.46 11.68 -2.27
CA ALA A 80 -3.08 11.42 -2.69
C ALA A 80 -2.16 11.37 -1.45
N PHE A 81 -1.23 10.43 -1.44
CA PHE A 81 -0.22 10.29 -0.40
C PHE A 81 1.04 9.62 -0.94
N THR A 82 2.12 9.62 -0.16
CA THR A 82 3.33 8.83 -0.48
C THR A 82 3.25 7.51 0.27
N PHE A 83 3.26 6.39 -0.44
CA PHE A 83 3.34 5.07 0.19
C PHE A 83 4.77 4.74 0.58
N THR A 84 4.91 3.86 1.58
CA THR A 84 6.17 3.23 1.96
C THR A 84 6.01 1.72 1.95
N ALA A 85 6.88 1.03 1.23
CA ALA A 85 6.95 -0.42 1.20
C ALA A 85 8.25 -0.90 1.84
N ILE A 86 8.14 -1.92 2.69
CA ILE A 86 9.26 -2.59 3.35
C ILE A 86 9.47 -3.99 2.74
N PRO A 87 10.64 -4.61 2.91
CA PRO A 87 10.84 -6.01 2.55
C PRO A 87 9.80 -6.92 3.23
N TYR A 88 9.21 -7.83 2.46
CA TYR A 88 8.16 -8.72 2.96
C TYR A 88 8.59 -9.54 4.19
N TYR A 89 9.85 -9.97 4.24
CA TYR A 89 10.37 -10.74 5.38
C TYR A 89 10.42 -9.94 6.68
N ALA A 90 10.40 -8.60 6.62
CA ALA A 90 10.56 -7.72 7.76
C ALA A 90 9.21 -7.28 8.38
N TRP A 91 8.09 -7.62 7.74
CA TRP A 91 6.73 -7.36 8.23
C TRP A 91 6.47 -7.96 9.62
N ALA A 92 5.52 -7.38 10.37
CA ALA A 92 5.00 -7.86 11.65
C ALA A 92 6.02 -7.81 12.80
N ASN A 93 7.04 -6.96 12.68
CA ASN A 93 8.01 -6.65 13.74
C ASN A 93 7.75 -5.28 14.40
N ARG A 94 6.59 -4.65 14.12
CA ARG A 94 6.16 -3.33 14.64
C ARG A 94 4.74 -3.43 15.23
N GLU A 95 3.89 -2.41 15.08
CA GLU A 95 2.50 -2.50 15.54
C GLU A 95 1.67 -3.50 14.71
N PRO A 96 0.75 -4.25 15.33
CA PRO A 96 -0.22 -5.07 14.61
C PRO A 96 -1.06 -4.23 13.64
N GLY A 97 -1.21 -4.71 12.40
CA GLY A 97 -2.03 -4.05 11.39
C GLY A 97 -2.06 -4.80 10.05
N ASP A 98 -2.81 -4.23 9.11
CA ASP A 98 -2.95 -4.79 7.76
C ASP A 98 -1.60 -4.88 7.03
N MET A 99 -1.47 -5.86 6.15
CA MET A 99 -0.35 -5.98 5.23
C MET A 99 -0.82 -6.44 3.85
N ARG A 100 -0.21 -5.89 2.78
CA ARG A 100 -0.44 -6.35 1.41
C ARG A 100 0.84 -6.39 0.57
N VAL A 101 1.03 -7.51 -0.13
CA VAL A 101 2.01 -7.67 -1.23
C VAL A 101 1.42 -7.23 -2.57
N TRP A 102 0.19 -7.69 -2.86
CA TRP A 102 -0.51 -7.39 -4.12
C TRP A 102 -1.42 -6.17 -3.96
N VAL A 103 -0.95 -5.02 -4.42
CA VAL A 103 -1.63 -3.73 -4.35
C VAL A 103 -2.35 -3.44 -5.68
N ARG A 104 -3.45 -2.69 -5.66
CA ARG A 104 -4.17 -2.33 -6.88
C ARG A 104 -3.29 -1.44 -7.77
N GLU A 105 -3.26 -1.74 -9.07
CA GLU A 105 -2.70 -0.85 -10.09
C GLU A 105 -3.83 0.05 -10.60
N GLY A 106 -3.59 1.35 -10.76
CA GLY A 106 -4.59 2.26 -11.35
C GLY A 106 -4.28 3.72 -11.19
#